data_AF-A0A1Q6V1L3-F1
#
_entry.id   AF-A0A1Q6V1L3-F1
#
_cell.length_a   1.000
_cell.length_b   1.000
_cell.length_c   1.000
_cell.angle_alpha   90.00
_cell.angle_beta   90.00
_cell.angle_gamma   90.00
#
_symmetry.space_group_name_H-M   'P 1'
#
loop_
_entity.id
_entity.type
_entity.pdbx_description
1 polymer ?
#
loop_
_entity_poly.entity_id
_entity_poly.type
_entity_poly.pdbx_seq_one_letter_code
_entity_poly.pdbx_strand_id
1 'polypeptide(L)'
;MKKKSKVIGKDYDKLEKENQYDRIDYYGLIAKDSRIKIDTKRYKKFFTIPDSKIENRHSVYYLPTKQHRSDYKCNWFRDLLEGYKELWFSEYKSFIDSIKTPKQVEDNARVEYLADGILDYDEANEKAFIAGLRRSSDYKVIIKSLYAQFFHQLMSSIDALCLKMLTACGYKEEDYTKKQFDIYMQGLQGDNAVAFRQYKNYQLYDRAFTVWNFLKHNSLRSYKTLKKWHPKMVWDPEEKYQNGESALSVVKLDEKFILDCIDNLHLFFDEMCERTFGENADDAQWDYDDYFYEEVQDQINVIVNPLGL
;
A
#
# COMPACT_ATOMS: atom_id res chain seq x y z
N MET A 1 -14.11 14.02 45.12
CA MET A 1 -12.70 14.45 45.25
C MET A 1 -11.93 14.07 43.98
N LYS A 2 -11.47 15.04 43.19
CA LYS A 2 -10.56 14.78 42.05
C LYS A 2 -9.21 14.32 42.63
N LYS A 3 -8.81 13.06 42.40
CA LYS A 3 -7.45 12.60 42.71
C LYS A 3 -6.48 13.45 41.90
N LYS A 4 -5.72 14.34 42.54
CA LYS A 4 -4.57 15.02 41.93
C LYS A 4 -3.63 13.92 41.41
N SER A 5 -3.42 13.84 40.10
CA SER A 5 -2.43 12.92 39.55
C SER A 5 -1.07 13.28 40.16
N LYS A 6 -0.46 12.33 40.87
CA LYS A 6 0.91 12.49 41.40
C LYS A 6 1.83 12.83 40.23
N VAL A 7 2.42 14.01 40.25
CA VAL A 7 3.51 14.39 39.34
C VAL A 7 4.66 13.46 39.66
N ILE A 8 4.96 12.51 38.77
CA ILE A 8 6.23 11.78 38.82
C ILE A 8 7.25 12.78 38.25
N GLY A 9 7.70 13.74 39.05
CA GLY A 9 8.73 14.68 38.59
C GLY A 9 10.02 13.90 38.41
N LYS A 10 10.38 13.57 37.17
CA LYS A 10 11.68 12.97 36.88
C LYS A 10 12.74 14.06 37.00
N ASP A 11 13.80 13.74 37.75
CA ASP A 11 14.96 14.61 37.90
C ASP A 11 15.89 14.39 36.71
N TYR A 12 15.64 15.15 35.63
CA TYR A 12 16.46 15.07 34.42
C TYR A 12 17.88 15.60 34.63
N ASP A 13 18.09 16.51 35.58
CA ASP A 13 19.41 17.07 35.88
C ASP A 13 20.33 15.99 36.46
N LYS A 14 19.78 15.08 37.25
CA LYS A 14 20.52 13.89 37.70
C LYS A 14 20.91 12.98 36.53
N LEU A 15 19.99 12.70 35.61
CA LEU A 15 20.26 11.85 34.45
C LEU A 15 21.34 12.46 33.52
N GLU A 16 21.35 13.78 33.37
CA GLU A 16 22.39 14.51 32.64
C GLU A 16 23.74 14.44 33.35
N LYS A 17 23.79 14.68 34.67
CA LYS A 17 25.04 14.60 35.44
C LYS A 17 25.65 13.21 35.46
N GLU A 18 24.81 12.17 35.41
CA GLU A 18 25.22 10.77 35.41
C GLU A 18 25.45 10.20 34.00
N ASN A 19 25.35 11.02 32.94
CA ASN A 19 25.55 10.62 31.54
C ASN A 19 24.71 9.39 31.11
N GLN A 20 23.46 9.28 31.58
CA GLN A 20 22.59 8.12 31.32
C GLN A 20 21.89 8.21 29.95
N TYR A 21 22.66 8.46 28.90
CA TYR A 21 22.16 8.62 27.52
C TYR A 21 21.63 7.31 26.91
N ASP A 22 21.88 6.18 27.56
CA ASP A 22 21.46 4.83 27.18
C ASP A 22 20.03 4.50 27.66
N ARG A 23 19.41 5.37 28.45
CA ARG A 23 18.07 5.13 29.01
C ARG A 23 16.98 5.91 28.28
N ILE A 24 15.87 5.23 27.96
CA ILE A 24 14.71 5.87 27.31
C ILE A 24 14.15 7.06 28.07
N ASP A 25 14.26 7.05 29.40
CA ASP A 25 13.72 8.11 30.23
C ASP A 25 14.57 9.36 30.32
N TYR A 26 15.84 9.27 29.95
CA TYR A 26 16.66 10.43 29.67
C TYR A 26 16.01 11.32 28.59
N TYR A 27 15.37 10.69 27.60
CA TYR A 27 14.70 11.35 26.48
C TYR A 27 13.23 11.72 26.77
N GLY A 28 12.74 11.49 27.99
CA GLY A 28 11.38 11.87 28.39
C GLY A 28 10.32 10.78 28.19
N LEU A 29 10.71 9.53 27.89
CA LEU A 29 9.78 8.40 27.88
C LEU A 29 9.63 7.80 29.29
N ILE A 30 8.39 7.54 29.69
CA ILE A 30 8.06 6.96 30.99
C ILE A 30 7.22 5.72 30.76
N ALA A 31 7.88 4.56 30.76
CA ALA A 31 7.22 3.27 30.73
C ALA A 31 6.47 3.03 32.06
N LYS A 32 5.16 2.81 31.98
CA LYS A 32 4.31 2.50 33.13
C LYS A 32 3.07 1.71 32.69
N ASP A 33 2.75 0.63 33.41
CA ASP A 33 1.56 -0.20 33.16
C ASP A 33 1.50 -0.70 31.69
N SER A 34 2.65 -1.12 31.15
CA SER A 34 2.83 -1.54 29.75
C SER A 34 2.53 -0.46 28.69
N ARG A 35 2.42 0.81 29.11
CA ARG A 35 2.23 1.96 28.22
C ARG A 35 3.37 2.95 28.33
N ILE A 36 3.56 3.76 27.29
CA ILE A 36 4.60 4.79 27.24
C ILE A 36 3.96 6.17 27.37
N LYS A 37 4.37 6.90 28.41
CA LYS A 37 3.99 8.30 28.62
C LYS A 37 5.13 9.21 28.21
N ILE A 38 4.82 10.26 27.48
CA ILE A 38 5.82 11.17 26.91
C ILE A 38 5.80 12.49 27.64
N ASP A 39 6.93 12.82 28.26
CA ASP A 39 7.25 14.19 28.66
C ASP A 39 7.67 15.00 27.44
N THR A 40 6.71 15.62 26.79
CA THR A 40 6.95 16.36 25.53
C THR A 40 7.95 17.50 25.70
N LYS A 41 8.08 18.08 26.91
CA LYS A 41 9.05 19.15 27.14
C LYS A 41 10.48 18.62 27.13
N ARG A 42 10.68 17.40 27.64
CA ARG A 42 11.96 16.71 27.55
C ARG A 42 12.17 16.16 26.14
N TYR A 43 11.18 15.49 25.58
CA TYR A 43 11.22 14.88 24.25
C TYR A 43 11.67 15.87 23.17
N LYS A 44 11.06 17.06 23.15
CA LYS A 44 11.36 18.10 22.15
C LYS A 44 12.76 18.71 22.22
N LYS A 45 13.54 18.38 23.26
CA LYS A 45 14.96 18.75 23.29
C LYS A 45 15.80 17.90 22.34
N PHE A 46 15.30 16.72 21.96
CA PHE A 46 16.02 15.72 21.19
C PHE A 46 15.33 15.40 19.85
N PHE A 47 14.00 15.43 19.81
CA PHE A 47 13.21 15.02 18.66
C PHE A 47 12.22 16.09 18.22
N THR A 48 11.81 16.02 16.95
CA THR A 48 10.73 16.86 16.44
C THR A 48 9.39 16.28 16.90
N ILE A 49 8.50 17.13 17.43
CA ILE A 49 7.14 16.69 17.76
C ILE A 49 6.35 16.53 16.44
N PRO A 50 5.72 15.37 16.19
CA PRO A 50 5.05 15.13 14.92
C PRO A 50 3.79 15.99 14.71
N ASP A 51 3.08 16.33 15.81
CA ASP A 51 1.93 17.24 15.75
C ASP A 51 1.84 18.15 16.98
N SER A 52 1.55 19.44 16.75
CA SER A 52 1.34 20.46 17.78
C SER A 52 0.25 20.10 18.82
N LYS A 53 -0.73 19.28 18.47
CA LYS A 53 -1.82 18.87 19.38
C LYS A 53 -1.31 18.06 20.57
N ILE A 54 -0.14 17.43 20.44
CA ILE A 54 0.54 16.71 21.52
C ILE A 54 0.87 17.65 22.69
N GLU A 55 1.10 18.94 22.40
CA GLU A 55 1.33 19.98 23.42
C GLU A 55 0.03 20.52 24.03
N ASN A 56 -1.10 20.43 23.33
CA ASN A 56 -2.41 20.90 23.76
C ASN A 56 -3.15 19.83 24.59
N ARG A 57 -2.64 19.53 25.79
CA ARG A 57 -3.16 18.46 26.65
C ARG A 57 -3.54 18.91 28.06
N HIS A 58 -4.51 18.21 28.65
CA HIS A 58 -4.94 18.44 30.04
C HIS A 58 -4.08 17.74 31.09
N SER A 59 -3.24 16.79 30.67
CA SER A 59 -2.31 16.04 31.53
C SER A 59 -0.87 16.51 31.40
N VAL A 60 -0.06 16.23 32.42
CA VAL A 60 1.38 16.55 32.41
C VAL A 60 2.11 15.81 31.28
N TYR A 61 1.75 14.56 31.05
CA TYR A 61 2.33 13.70 30.01
C TYR A 61 1.36 13.49 28.86
N TYR A 62 1.89 13.40 27.64
CA TYR A 62 1.15 12.85 26.51
C TYR A 62 1.12 11.32 26.64
N LEU A 63 -0.01 10.72 26.31
CA LEU A 63 -0.18 9.27 26.26
C LEU A 63 -0.75 8.99 24.88
N PRO A 64 -0.03 8.25 24.01
CA PRO A 64 -0.53 7.90 22.69
C PRO A 64 -1.86 7.15 22.77
N THR A 65 -2.66 7.23 21.71
CA THR A 65 -3.98 6.58 21.73
C THR A 65 -3.85 5.05 21.71
N LYS A 66 -2.90 4.53 20.92
CA LYS A 66 -2.66 3.08 20.76
C LYS A 66 -1.28 2.66 21.27
N GLN A 67 -1.03 1.35 21.33
CA GLN A 67 0.27 0.85 21.72
C GLN A 67 1.12 0.54 20.49
N HIS A 68 0.53 -0.16 19.52
CA HIS A 68 1.22 -0.60 18.31
C HIS A 68 0.66 0.11 17.07
N ARG A 69 1.50 0.29 16.05
CA ARG A 69 1.07 0.77 14.73
C ARG A 69 -0.09 -0.04 14.17
N SER A 70 -0.04 -1.36 14.37
CA SER A 70 -1.05 -2.33 13.93
C SER A 70 -2.35 -2.29 14.73
N ASP A 71 -2.46 -1.50 15.79
CA ASP A 71 -3.74 -1.32 16.48
C ASP A 71 -4.69 -0.40 15.70
N TYR A 72 -4.15 0.38 14.75
CA TYR A 72 -4.89 1.14 13.76
C TYR A 72 -5.15 0.28 12.52
N LYS A 73 -6.42 0.08 12.18
CA LYS A 73 -6.82 -0.71 11.00
C LYS A 73 -6.47 -0.02 9.69
N CYS A 74 -6.47 1.32 9.64
CA CYS A 74 -6.02 2.05 8.46
C CYS A 74 -4.57 1.71 8.08
N ASN A 75 -3.69 1.54 9.07
CA ASN A 75 -2.30 1.14 8.84
C ASN A 75 -2.18 -0.25 8.22
N TRP A 76 -3.12 -1.17 8.44
CA TRP A 76 -3.06 -2.50 7.81
C TRP A 76 -3.06 -2.39 6.29
N PHE A 77 -3.90 -1.51 5.74
CA PHE A 77 -4.01 -1.31 4.29
C PHE A 77 -2.84 -0.48 3.75
N ARG A 78 -2.40 0.54 4.50
CA ARG A 78 -1.22 1.34 4.14
C ARG A 78 0.04 0.48 4.08
N ASP A 79 0.31 -0.30 5.11
CA ASP A 79 1.49 -1.16 5.20
C ASP A 79 1.44 -2.25 4.11
N LEU A 80 0.27 -2.81 3.79
CA LEU A 80 0.11 -3.73 2.66
C LEU A 80 0.48 -3.07 1.32
N LEU A 81 -0.05 -1.87 1.06
CA LEU A 81 0.17 -1.16 -0.20
C LEU A 81 1.61 -0.69 -0.34
N GLU A 82 2.24 -0.22 0.74
CA GLU A 82 3.65 0.14 0.76
C GLU A 82 4.53 -1.07 0.48
N GLY A 83 4.25 -2.23 1.07
CA GLY A 83 4.97 -3.47 0.76
C GLY A 83 4.86 -3.86 -0.74
N TYR A 84 3.68 -3.67 -1.35
CA TYR A 84 3.54 -3.87 -2.81
C TYR A 84 4.25 -2.81 -3.64
N LYS A 85 4.34 -1.58 -3.16
CA LYS A 85 5.10 -0.50 -3.80
C LYS A 85 6.59 -0.82 -3.82
N GLU A 86 7.14 -1.18 -2.67
CA GLU A 86 8.52 -1.63 -2.53
C GLU A 86 8.79 -2.82 -3.45
N LEU A 87 7.93 -3.85 -3.42
CA LEU A 87 8.05 -5.02 -4.27
C LEU A 87 7.99 -4.68 -5.78
N TRP A 88 7.16 -3.71 -6.16
CA TRP A 88 7.09 -3.23 -7.55
C TRP A 88 8.43 -2.65 -7.99
N PHE A 89 8.99 -1.72 -7.22
CA PHE A 89 10.20 -0.99 -7.61
C PHE A 89 11.50 -1.77 -7.41
N SER A 90 11.56 -2.65 -6.41
CA SER A 90 12.74 -3.48 -6.13
C SER A 90 12.87 -4.67 -7.09
N GLU A 91 11.77 -5.37 -7.38
CA GLU A 91 11.80 -6.65 -8.09
C GLU A 91 11.07 -6.61 -9.43
N TYR A 92 9.75 -6.35 -9.42
CA TYR A 92 8.91 -6.54 -10.62
C TYR A 92 9.28 -5.60 -11.76
N LYS A 93 9.52 -4.32 -11.45
CA LYS A 93 9.87 -3.32 -12.46
C LYS A 93 11.17 -3.68 -13.15
N SER A 94 12.21 -3.98 -12.38
CA SER A 94 13.51 -4.41 -12.89
C SER A 94 13.38 -5.66 -13.77
N PHE A 95 12.63 -6.66 -13.31
CA PHE A 95 12.38 -7.87 -14.09
C PHE A 95 11.66 -7.58 -15.41
N ILE A 96 10.60 -6.78 -15.40
CA ILE A 96 9.82 -6.43 -16.59
C ILE A 96 10.68 -5.64 -17.58
N ASP A 97 11.47 -4.68 -17.10
CA ASP A 97 12.35 -3.85 -17.91
C ASP A 97 13.51 -4.66 -18.52
N SER A 98 13.84 -5.83 -17.96
CA SER A 98 14.86 -6.76 -18.49
C SER A 98 14.37 -7.59 -19.69
N ILE A 99 13.07 -7.61 -19.97
CA ILE A 99 12.49 -8.43 -21.04
C ILE A 99 12.89 -7.86 -22.40
N LYS A 100 13.52 -8.69 -23.23
CA LYS A 100 13.97 -8.30 -24.59
C LYS A 100 12.83 -7.66 -25.38
N THR A 101 13.03 -6.39 -25.73
CA THR A 101 12.12 -5.58 -26.53
C THR A 101 12.13 -6.01 -28.00
N PRO A 102 11.09 -5.68 -28.79
CA PRO A 102 11.07 -5.92 -30.23
C PRO A 102 12.29 -5.34 -30.94
N LYS A 103 12.73 -4.13 -30.53
CA LYS A 103 13.88 -3.45 -31.12
C LYS A 103 15.20 -4.15 -30.81
N GLN A 104 15.40 -4.63 -29.57
CA GLN A 104 16.58 -5.41 -29.22
C GLN A 104 16.64 -6.74 -29.99
N VAL A 105 15.50 -7.40 -30.24
CA VAL A 105 15.46 -8.62 -31.07
C VAL A 105 15.80 -8.32 -32.53
N GLU A 106 15.24 -7.24 -33.09
CA GLU A 106 15.60 -6.76 -34.42
C GLU A 106 17.10 -6.47 -34.54
N ASP A 107 17.67 -5.70 -33.61
CA ASP A 107 19.06 -5.29 -33.68
C ASP A 107 20.01 -6.49 -33.50
N ASN A 108 19.71 -7.43 -32.60
CA ASN A 108 20.50 -8.66 -32.45
C ASN A 108 20.43 -9.53 -33.71
N ALA A 109 19.24 -9.72 -34.29
CA ALA A 109 19.08 -10.49 -35.52
C ALA A 109 19.84 -9.85 -36.70
N ARG A 110 19.85 -8.52 -36.80
CA ARG A 110 20.63 -7.80 -37.81
C ARG A 110 22.12 -8.10 -37.68
N VAL A 111 22.66 -8.03 -36.46
CA VAL A 111 24.07 -8.33 -36.20
C VAL A 111 24.40 -9.78 -36.57
N GLU A 112 23.56 -10.74 -36.22
CA GLU A 112 23.73 -12.15 -36.56
C GLU A 112 23.72 -12.38 -38.07
N TYR A 113 22.74 -11.84 -38.80
CA TYR A 113 22.64 -12.01 -40.26
C TYR A 113 23.81 -11.39 -41.03
N LEU A 114 24.30 -10.23 -40.58
CA LEU A 114 25.48 -9.60 -41.18
C LEU A 114 26.76 -10.37 -40.86
N ALA A 115 26.87 -10.96 -39.66
CA ALA A 115 28.03 -11.73 -39.25
C ALA A 115 28.19 -13.05 -40.04
N ASP A 116 27.08 -13.67 -40.45
CA ASP A 116 27.10 -14.90 -41.25
C ASP A 116 27.65 -14.68 -42.68
N GLY A 117 27.65 -13.44 -43.19
CA GLY A 117 28.22 -13.08 -44.49
C GLY A 117 27.51 -13.69 -45.72
N ILE A 118 26.37 -14.38 -45.51
CA ILE A 118 25.58 -15.02 -46.56
C ILE A 118 24.61 -14.03 -47.22
N LEU A 119 24.05 -13.12 -46.42
CA LEU A 119 23.03 -12.15 -46.86
C LEU A 119 23.67 -10.80 -47.13
N ASP A 120 23.11 -10.05 -48.10
CA ASP A 120 23.45 -8.65 -48.24
C ASP A 120 22.82 -7.79 -47.12
N TYR A 121 23.20 -6.51 -47.09
CA TYR A 121 22.76 -5.60 -46.04
C TYR A 121 21.25 -5.36 -46.05
N ASP A 122 20.62 -5.28 -47.23
CA ASP A 122 19.20 -4.99 -47.36
C ASP A 122 18.37 -6.22 -46.95
N GLU A 123 18.77 -7.42 -47.39
CA GLU A 123 18.18 -8.69 -46.99
C GLU A 123 18.30 -8.95 -45.48
N ALA A 124 19.47 -8.66 -44.89
CA ALA A 124 19.69 -8.77 -43.45
C ALA A 124 18.77 -7.81 -42.66
N ASN A 125 18.60 -6.58 -43.15
CA ASN A 125 17.71 -5.59 -42.54
C ASN A 125 16.25 -6.00 -42.58
N GLU A 126 15.76 -6.48 -43.73
CA GLU A 126 14.38 -6.91 -43.88
C GLU A 126 14.05 -8.10 -42.96
N LYS A 127 14.93 -9.11 -42.92
CA LYS A 127 14.75 -10.27 -42.03
C LYS A 127 14.80 -9.89 -40.55
N ALA A 128 15.70 -8.99 -40.17
CA ALA A 128 15.78 -8.47 -38.80
C ALA A 128 14.48 -7.74 -38.40
N PHE A 129 13.94 -6.89 -39.29
CA PHE A 129 12.68 -6.19 -39.08
C PHE A 129 11.51 -7.17 -38.87
N ILE A 130 11.43 -8.24 -39.67
CA ILE A 130 10.42 -9.30 -39.50
C ILE A 130 10.57 -9.97 -38.12
N ALA A 131 11.80 -10.22 -37.65
CA ALA A 131 12.04 -10.78 -36.32
C ALA A 131 11.53 -9.85 -35.21
N GLY A 132 11.78 -8.54 -35.32
CA GLY A 132 11.22 -7.52 -34.43
C GLY A 132 9.70 -7.48 -34.45
N LEU A 133 9.08 -7.53 -35.63
CA LEU A 133 7.62 -7.58 -35.77
C LEU A 133 7.00 -8.81 -35.13
N ARG A 134 7.58 -10.00 -35.34
CA ARG A 134 7.14 -11.25 -34.67
C ARG A 134 7.24 -11.11 -33.15
N ARG A 135 8.31 -10.48 -32.65
CA ARG A 135 8.48 -10.23 -31.21
C ARG A 135 7.43 -9.26 -30.66
N SER A 136 6.91 -8.33 -31.45
CA SER A 136 5.98 -7.28 -31.01
C SER A 136 4.68 -7.82 -30.41
N SER A 137 4.06 -8.83 -31.03
CA SER A 137 2.85 -9.47 -30.51
C SER A 137 3.11 -10.15 -29.17
N ASP A 138 4.16 -10.96 -29.11
CA ASP A 138 4.50 -11.76 -27.94
C ASP A 138 4.91 -10.87 -26.77
N TYR A 139 5.71 -9.83 -27.05
CA TYR A 139 6.14 -8.84 -26.07
C TYR A 139 4.93 -8.17 -25.41
N LYS A 140 3.95 -7.69 -26.19
CA LYS A 140 2.74 -7.05 -25.65
C LYS A 140 1.94 -8.00 -24.77
N VAL A 141 1.77 -9.26 -25.19
CA VAL A 141 1.03 -10.26 -24.41
C VAL A 141 1.75 -10.59 -23.11
N ILE A 142 3.07 -10.78 -23.15
CA ILE A 142 3.89 -11.09 -21.97
C ILE A 142 3.82 -9.95 -20.95
N ILE A 143 4.10 -8.70 -21.36
CA ILE A 143 4.09 -7.54 -20.47
C ILE A 143 2.71 -7.37 -19.83
N LYS A 144 1.65 -7.47 -20.62
CA LYS A 144 0.28 -7.35 -20.12
C LYS A 144 -0.09 -8.48 -19.16
N SER A 145 0.41 -9.69 -19.40
CA SER A 145 0.19 -10.84 -18.51
C SER A 145 0.92 -10.65 -17.18
N LEU A 146 2.15 -10.14 -17.19
CA LEU A 146 2.91 -9.83 -15.96
C LEU A 146 2.23 -8.72 -15.15
N TYR A 147 1.78 -7.65 -15.80
CA TYR A 147 0.97 -6.61 -15.16
C TYR A 147 -0.31 -7.17 -14.55
N ALA A 148 -1.02 -8.06 -15.26
CA ALA A 148 -2.21 -8.70 -14.75
C ALA A 148 -1.95 -9.62 -13.56
N GLN A 149 -0.85 -10.37 -13.57
CA GLN A 149 -0.44 -11.23 -12.46
C GLN A 149 -0.15 -10.40 -11.21
N PHE A 150 0.68 -9.36 -11.33
CA PHE A 150 0.98 -8.46 -10.21
C PHE A 150 -0.30 -7.80 -9.67
N PHE A 151 -1.12 -7.25 -10.56
CA PHE A 151 -2.38 -6.61 -10.17
C PHE A 151 -3.37 -7.60 -9.51
N HIS A 152 -3.41 -8.84 -10.00
CA HIS A 152 -4.23 -9.90 -9.41
C HIS A 152 -3.77 -10.25 -8.00
N GLN A 153 -2.46 -10.32 -7.77
CA GLN A 153 -1.88 -10.59 -6.46
C GLN A 153 -2.19 -9.44 -5.48
N LEU A 154 -1.95 -8.19 -5.90
CA LEU A 154 -2.28 -6.98 -5.15
C LEU A 154 -3.74 -6.99 -4.69
N MET A 155 -4.68 -7.12 -5.64
CA MET A 155 -6.11 -7.06 -5.33
C MET A 155 -6.58 -8.26 -4.51
N SER A 156 -6.00 -9.45 -4.71
CA SER A 156 -6.32 -10.61 -3.87
C SER A 156 -5.83 -10.44 -2.44
N SER A 157 -4.66 -9.83 -2.23
CA SER A 157 -4.18 -9.51 -0.88
C SER A 157 -5.04 -8.45 -0.19
N ILE A 158 -5.51 -7.45 -0.93
CA ILE A 158 -6.47 -6.46 -0.41
C ILE A 158 -7.78 -7.16 0.00
N ASP A 159 -8.32 -8.04 -0.86
CA ASP A 159 -9.55 -8.79 -0.57
C ASP A 159 -9.40 -9.70 0.66
N ALA A 160 -8.26 -10.38 0.78
CA ALA A 160 -7.93 -11.16 1.97
C ALA A 160 -7.81 -10.29 3.24
N LEU A 161 -7.23 -9.09 3.12
CA LEU A 161 -7.09 -8.16 4.24
C LEU A 161 -8.44 -7.59 4.68
N CYS A 162 -9.34 -7.30 3.75
CA CYS A 162 -10.73 -6.93 4.05
C CYS A 162 -11.43 -8.04 4.86
N LEU A 163 -11.28 -9.31 4.49
CA LEU A 163 -11.83 -10.43 5.26
C LEU A 163 -11.16 -10.56 6.64
N LYS A 164 -9.84 -10.39 6.72
CA LYS A 164 -9.11 -10.36 8.00
C LYS A 164 -9.63 -9.25 8.92
N MET A 165 -9.93 -8.08 8.37
CA MET A 165 -10.50 -6.98 9.13
C MET A 165 -11.94 -7.27 9.57
N LEU A 166 -12.77 -7.81 8.69
CA LEU A 166 -14.13 -8.25 9.01
C LEU A 166 -14.14 -9.24 10.17
N THR A 167 -13.32 -10.29 10.09
CA THR A 167 -13.22 -11.32 11.12
C THR A 167 -12.68 -10.77 12.44
N ALA A 168 -11.70 -9.84 12.40
CA ALA A 168 -11.23 -9.13 13.58
C ALA A 168 -12.33 -8.26 14.24
N CYS A 169 -13.33 -7.81 13.47
CA CYS A 169 -14.51 -7.11 13.97
C CYS A 169 -15.66 -8.02 14.42
N GLY A 170 -15.49 -9.35 14.34
CA GLY A 170 -16.48 -10.34 14.77
C GLY A 170 -17.38 -10.89 13.66
N TYR A 171 -17.02 -10.71 12.39
CA TYR A 171 -17.68 -11.40 11.27
C TYR A 171 -17.42 -12.91 11.34
N LYS A 172 -18.46 -13.73 11.15
CA LYS A 172 -18.43 -15.19 11.37
C LYS A 172 -18.71 -16.03 10.12
N GLU A 173 -19.08 -15.41 9.00
CA GLU A 173 -19.35 -16.14 7.77
C GLU A 173 -18.05 -16.63 7.14
N GLU A 174 -18.14 -17.70 6.34
CA GLU A 174 -17.00 -18.34 5.68
C GLU A 174 -16.49 -17.55 4.47
N ASP A 175 -17.36 -16.77 3.83
CA ASP A 175 -17.04 -15.95 2.67
C ASP A 175 -17.63 -14.54 2.78
N TYR A 176 -17.24 -13.68 1.84
CA TYR A 176 -17.86 -12.37 1.72
C TYR A 176 -17.84 -11.87 0.28
N THR A 177 -18.80 -11.01 -0.03
CA THR A 177 -18.86 -10.23 -1.26
C THR A 177 -18.58 -8.77 -0.95
N LYS A 178 -18.14 -7.99 -1.95
CA LYS A 178 -18.01 -6.53 -1.83
C LYS A 178 -19.28 -5.85 -1.29
N LYS A 179 -20.46 -6.38 -1.60
CA LYS A 179 -21.73 -5.86 -1.07
C LYS A 179 -21.89 -6.19 0.42
N GLN A 180 -21.57 -7.41 0.85
CA GLN A 180 -21.58 -7.77 2.27
C GLN A 180 -20.56 -6.93 3.06
N PHE A 181 -19.40 -6.66 2.48
CA PHE A 181 -18.39 -5.79 3.08
C PHE A 181 -18.92 -4.38 3.35
N ASP A 182 -19.52 -3.76 2.33
CA ASP A 182 -20.15 -2.44 2.42
C ASP A 182 -21.24 -2.41 3.51
N ILE A 183 -22.15 -3.38 3.49
CA ILE A 183 -23.24 -3.47 4.47
C ILE A 183 -22.70 -3.66 5.90
N TYR A 184 -21.70 -4.51 6.07
CA TYR A 184 -21.14 -4.78 7.39
C TYR A 184 -20.42 -3.54 7.95
N MET A 185 -19.60 -2.85 7.12
CA MET A 185 -18.95 -1.61 7.54
C MET A 185 -19.94 -0.49 7.83
N GLN A 186 -21.05 -0.41 7.10
CA GLN A 186 -22.17 0.49 7.41
C GLN A 186 -22.80 0.17 8.77
N GLY A 187 -23.03 -1.11 9.07
CA GLY A 187 -23.57 -1.54 10.36
C GLY A 187 -22.72 -1.10 11.55
N LEU A 188 -21.39 -1.09 11.38
CA LEU A 188 -20.45 -0.62 12.40
C LEU A 188 -20.42 0.92 12.56
N GLN A 189 -20.87 1.68 11.56
CA GLN A 189 -20.94 3.16 11.63
C GLN A 189 -22.14 3.67 12.46
N GLY A 190 -23.14 2.82 12.72
CA GLY A 190 -24.36 3.22 13.44
C GLY A 190 -25.26 4.19 12.66
N ASP A 191 -25.84 5.18 13.35
CA ASP A 191 -26.89 6.05 12.79
C ASP A 191 -26.44 6.96 11.64
N ASN A 192 -25.12 7.19 11.51
CA ASN A 192 -24.52 8.01 10.45
C ASN A 192 -23.94 7.15 9.31
N ALA A 193 -24.46 5.94 9.11
CA ALA A 193 -23.97 5.01 8.11
C ALA A 193 -24.00 5.60 6.70
N VAL A 194 -22.85 5.59 6.05
CA VAL A 194 -22.65 6.02 4.67
C VAL A 194 -22.19 4.82 3.85
N ALA A 195 -22.89 4.56 2.74
CA ALA A 195 -22.52 3.52 1.81
C ALA A 195 -21.23 3.89 1.07
N PHE A 196 -20.40 2.89 0.75
CA PHE A 196 -19.11 3.11 0.09
C PHE A 196 -19.21 3.94 -1.18
N ARG A 197 -20.30 3.83 -1.95
CA ARG A 197 -20.51 4.63 -3.17
C ARG A 197 -20.51 6.13 -2.97
N GLN A 198 -20.74 6.59 -1.73
CA GLN A 198 -20.75 7.99 -1.35
C GLN A 198 -19.40 8.46 -0.81
N TYR A 199 -18.42 7.55 -0.64
CA TYR A 199 -17.08 7.90 -0.21
C TYR A 199 -16.36 8.66 -1.29
N LYS A 200 -15.56 9.66 -0.90
CA LYS A 200 -14.79 10.52 -1.81
C LYS A 200 -13.86 9.69 -2.69
N ASN A 201 -13.20 8.69 -2.10
CA ASN A 201 -12.17 7.88 -2.78
C ASN A 201 -12.71 6.55 -3.34
N TYR A 202 -14.03 6.35 -3.37
CA TYR A 202 -14.65 5.10 -3.83
C TYR A 202 -14.33 4.73 -5.28
N GLN A 203 -14.21 5.72 -6.16
CA GLN A 203 -14.13 5.49 -7.60
C GLN A 203 -12.92 4.63 -7.98
N LEU A 204 -11.77 4.85 -7.35
CA LEU A 204 -10.57 4.06 -7.61
C LEU A 204 -10.76 2.61 -7.13
N TYR A 205 -11.25 2.42 -5.90
CA TYR A 205 -11.54 1.10 -5.35
C TYR A 205 -12.53 0.33 -6.22
N ASP A 206 -13.62 0.98 -6.65
CA ASP A 206 -14.61 0.35 -7.52
C ASP A 206 -14.05 -0.03 -8.88
N ARG A 207 -13.27 0.85 -9.49
CA ARG A 207 -12.58 0.58 -10.75
C ARG A 207 -11.62 -0.60 -10.62
N ALA A 208 -10.76 -0.58 -9.61
CA ALA A 208 -9.78 -1.65 -9.36
C ALA A 208 -10.46 -3.01 -9.11
N PHE A 209 -11.47 -3.04 -8.24
CA PHE A 209 -12.23 -4.25 -7.96
C PHE A 209 -12.98 -4.78 -9.19
N THR A 210 -13.54 -3.90 -10.02
CA THR A 210 -14.26 -4.31 -11.23
C THR A 210 -13.32 -4.86 -12.30
N VAL A 211 -12.13 -4.25 -12.47
CA VAL A 211 -11.06 -4.77 -13.34
C VAL A 211 -10.60 -6.14 -12.83
N TRP A 212 -10.32 -6.26 -11.55
CA TRP A 212 -9.88 -7.52 -10.94
C TRP A 212 -10.91 -8.64 -11.08
N ASN A 213 -12.19 -8.36 -10.82
CA ASN A 213 -13.26 -9.33 -11.02
C ASN A 213 -13.36 -9.79 -12.48
N PHE A 214 -13.13 -8.90 -13.43
CA PHE A 214 -13.12 -9.28 -14.84
C PHE A 214 -11.94 -10.18 -15.18
N LEU A 215 -10.73 -9.81 -14.74
CA LEU A 215 -9.53 -10.64 -14.88
C LEU A 215 -9.70 -12.03 -14.25
N LYS A 216 -10.33 -12.10 -13.06
CA LYS A 216 -10.56 -13.34 -12.31
C LYS A 216 -11.56 -14.26 -13.00
N HIS A 217 -12.67 -13.72 -13.51
CA HIS A 217 -13.79 -14.54 -13.96
C HIS A 217 -13.87 -14.74 -15.47
N ASN A 218 -13.28 -13.86 -16.29
CA ASN A 218 -13.35 -13.94 -17.75
C ASN A 218 -14.79 -14.06 -18.30
N SER A 219 -15.77 -13.59 -17.53
CA SER A 219 -17.19 -13.79 -17.83
C SER A 219 -17.79 -12.60 -18.57
N LEU A 220 -18.79 -12.87 -19.40
CA LEU A 220 -19.54 -11.83 -20.10
C LEU A 220 -20.23 -10.86 -19.12
N ARG A 221 -20.65 -11.36 -17.94
CA ARG A 221 -21.24 -10.54 -16.88
C ARG A 221 -20.24 -9.52 -16.31
N SER A 222 -19.03 -9.97 -15.97
CA SER A 222 -17.97 -9.08 -15.47
C SER A 222 -17.50 -8.10 -16.55
N TYR A 223 -17.40 -8.53 -17.81
CA TYR A 223 -17.13 -7.64 -18.94
C TYR A 223 -18.18 -6.53 -19.08
N LYS A 224 -19.48 -6.90 -19.13
CA LYS A 224 -20.59 -5.93 -19.24
C LYS A 224 -20.60 -4.95 -18.07
N THR A 225 -20.26 -5.42 -16.87
CA THR A 225 -20.15 -4.58 -15.67
C THR A 225 -18.99 -3.58 -15.82
N LEU A 226 -17.80 -4.06 -16.20
CA LEU A 226 -16.63 -3.19 -16.41
C LEU A 226 -16.88 -2.16 -17.51
N LYS A 227 -17.41 -2.57 -18.65
CA LYS A 227 -17.70 -1.68 -19.77
C LYS A 227 -18.76 -0.63 -19.43
N LYS A 228 -19.78 -0.99 -18.64
CA LYS A 228 -20.83 -0.06 -18.21
C LYS A 228 -20.30 1.03 -17.27
N TRP A 229 -19.53 0.64 -16.25
CA TRP A 229 -19.13 1.55 -15.18
C TRP A 229 -17.78 2.23 -15.44
N HIS A 230 -16.87 1.53 -16.11
CA HIS A 230 -15.49 1.96 -16.37
C HIS A 230 -15.10 1.70 -17.83
N PRO A 231 -15.81 2.28 -18.82
CA PRO A 231 -15.60 1.98 -20.25
C PRO A 231 -14.17 2.26 -20.72
N LYS A 232 -13.48 3.23 -20.09
CA LYS A 232 -12.08 3.55 -20.40
C LYS A 232 -11.11 2.41 -20.10
N MET A 233 -11.50 1.45 -19.26
CA MET A 233 -10.71 0.26 -18.94
C MET A 233 -10.89 -0.87 -19.96
N VAL A 234 -11.66 -0.66 -21.02
CA VAL A 234 -11.92 -1.65 -22.06
C VAL A 234 -11.51 -1.12 -23.44
N TRP A 235 -10.85 -1.96 -24.22
CA TRP A 235 -10.59 -1.79 -25.64
C TRP A 235 -11.22 -2.96 -26.39
N ASP A 236 -12.46 -2.75 -26.81
CA ASP A 236 -13.21 -3.71 -27.62
C ASP A 236 -14.15 -2.92 -28.55
N PRO A 237 -13.59 -2.31 -29.62
CA PRO A 237 -14.36 -1.44 -30.52
C PRO A 237 -15.44 -2.18 -31.30
N GLU A 238 -15.28 -3.49 -31.49
CA GLU A 238 -16.19 -4.33 -32.28
C GLU A 238 -17.20 -5.11 -31.42
N GLU A 239 -17.16 -4.93 -30.09
CA GLU A 239 -18.00 -5.63 -29.11
C GLU A 239 -17.95 -7.16 -29.24
N LYS A 240 -16.77 -7.71 -29.56
CA LYS A 240 -16.63 -9.13 -29.88
C LYS A 240 -16.38 -10.01 -28.67
N TYR A 241 -16.16 -9.44 -27.48
CA TYR A 241 -15.82 -10.24 -26.30
C TYR A 241 -16.87 -11.32 -25.99
N GLN A 242 -16.43 -12.57 -25.92
CA GLN A 242 -17.27 -13.73 -25.63
C GLN A 242 -16.98 -14.32 -24.25
N ASN A 243 -17.96 -15.06 -23.73
CA ASN A 243 -17.84 -15.67 -22.41
C ASN A 243 -16.71 -16.71 -22.40
N GLY A 244 -15.77 -16.57 -21.46
CA GLY A 244 -14.61 -17.46 -21.35
C GLY A 244 -13.38 -17.02 -22.15
N GLU A 245 -13.49 -15.99 -22.99
CA GLU A 245 -12.30 -15.37 -23.61
C GLU A 245 -11.41 -14.72 -22.55
N SER A 246 -10.11 -14.66 -22.79
CA SER A 246 -9.19 -14.01 -21.84
C SER A 246 -9.51 -12.53 -21.72
N ALA A 247 -9.76 -12.04 -20.51
CA ALA A 247 -9.94 -10.62 -20.22
C ALA A 247 -8.74 -9.77 -20.67
N LEU A 248 -7.54 -10.37 -20.78
CA LEU A 248 -6.34 -9.72 -21.28
C LEU A 248 -6.44 -9.28 -22.74
N SER A 249 -7.35 -9.81 -23.54
CA SER A 249 -7.52 -9.36 -24.92
C SER A 249 -8.09 -7.93 -24.97
N VAL A 250 -8.97 -7.57 -24.04
CA VAL A 250 -9.73 -6.31 -24.10
C VAL A 250 -9.50 -5.36 -22.93
N VAL A 251 -8.98 -5.80 -21.78
CA VAL A 251 -8.77 -4.89 -20.63
C VAL A 251 -7.62 -3.92 -20.88
N LYS A 252 -7.76 -2.65 -20.53
CA LYS A 252 -6.65 -1.68 -20.52
C LYS A 252 -6.02 -1.66 -19.14
N LEU A 253 -5.09 -2.59 -18.91
CA LEU A 253 -4.26 -2.64 -17.72
C LEU A 253 -2.83 -2.26 -18.11
N ASP A 254 -2.35 -1.15 -17.58
CA ASP A 254 -0.99 -0.63 -17.78
C ASP A 254 -0.32 -0.31 -16.43
N GLU A 255 1.00 -0.06 -16.48
CA GLU A 255 1.80 0.31 -15.30
C GLU A 255 1.23 1.54 -14.59
N LYS A 256 0.75 2.53 -15.35
CA LYS A 256 0.17 3.75 -14.77
C LYS A 256 -1.03 3.44 -13.87
N PHE A 257 -1.93 2.56 -14.31
CA PHE A 257 -3.08 2.17 -13.51
C PHE A 257 -2.69 1.34 -12.28
N ILE A 258 -1.67 0.48 -12.39
CA ILE A 258 -1.14 -0.27 -11.25
C ILE A 258 -0.57 0.68 -10.21
N LEU A 259 0.27 1.63 -10.61
CA LEU A 259 0.85 2.63 -9.72
C LEU A 259 -0.23 3.51 -9.09
N ASP A 260 -1.23 3.95 -9.85
CA ASP A 260 -2.38 4.70 -9.31
C ASP A 260 -3.12 3.89 -8.22
N CYS A 261 -3.24 2.57 -8.38
CA CYS A 261 -3.83 1.72 -7.36
C CYS A 261 -2.94 1.61 -6.10
N ILE A 262 -1.65 1.35 -6.28
CA ILE A 262 -0.68 1.25 -5.16
C ILE A 262 -0.66 2.56 -4.37
N ASP A 263 -0.53 3.68 -5.06
CA ASP A 263 -0.34 4.99 -4.44
C ASP A 263 -1.62 5.53 -3.80
N ASN A 264 -2.81 5.20 -4.31
CA ASN A 264 -4.04 5.91 -3.91
C ASN A 264 -5.15 5.02 -3.34
N LEU A 265 -5.07 3.68 -3.39
CA LEU A 265 -6.13 2.82 -2.82
C LEU A 265 -6.27 2.99 -1.31
N HIS A 266 -5.16 3.29 -0.61
CA HIS A 266 -5.18 3.51 0.83
C HIS A 266 -6.17 4.60 1.24
N LEU A 267 -6.36 5.63 0.42
CA LEU A 267 -7.28 6.75 0.69
C LEU A 267 -8.76 6.31 0.81
N PHE A 268 -9.16 5.24 0.12
CA PHE A 268 -10.49 4.66 0.32
C PHE A 268 -10.58 3.96 1.67
N PHE A 269 -9.54 3.21 2.05
CA PHE A 269 -9.50 2.49 3.32
C PHE A 269 -9.32 3.41 4.52
N ASP A 270 -8.63 4.53 4.36
CA ASP A 270 -8.54 5.59 5.38
C ASP A 270 -9.91 6.19 5.68
N GLU A 271 -10.66 6.61 4.64
CA GLU A 271 -12.01 7.15 4.81
C GLU A 271 -12.95 6.10 5.44
N MET A 272 -12.79 4.83 5.07
CA MET A 272 -13.55 3.73 5.66
C MET A 272 -13.22 3.56 7.14
N CYS A 273 -11.94 3.56 7.52
CA CYS A 273 -11.53 3.41 8.92
C CYS A 273 -11.89 4.63 9.77
N GLU A 274 -11.81 5.84 9.20
CA GLU A 274 -12.28 7.07 9.85
C GLU A 274 -13.76 6.98 10.19
N ARG A 275 -14.60 6.63 9.21
CA ARG A 275 -16.05 6.55 9.41
C ARG A 275 -16.45 5.41 10.35
N THR A 276 -15.81 4.25 10.22
CA THR A 276 -16.21 3.04 10.93
C THR A 276 -15.59 2.93 12.33
N PHE A 277 -14.35 3.37 12.52
CA PHE A 277 -13.61 3.20 13.78
C PHE A 277 -13.23 4.52 14.45
N GLY A 278 -13.50 5.66 13.81
CA GLY A 278 -13.06 6.97 14.30
C GLY A 278 -11.53 7.14 14.24
N GLU A 279 -10.85 6.35 13.42
CA GLU A 279 -9.40 6.44 13.26
C GLU A 279 -9.02 7.63 12.38
N ASN A 280 -8.03 8.40 12.80
CA ASN A 280 -7.43 9.42 11.95
C ASN A 280 -6.15 8.85 11.32
N ALA A 281 -6.08 8.84 9.99
CA ALA A 281 -4.99 8.20 9.26
C ALA A 281 -3.64 8.93 9.38
N ASP A 282 -3.66 10.25 9.57
CA ASP A 282 -2.46 11.06 9.80
C ASP A 282 -1.90 10.79 11.20
N ASP A 283 -2.78 10.71 12.20
CA ASP A 283 -2.44 10.36 13.57
C ASP A 283 -1.92 8.94 13.66
N ALA A 284 -2.52 8.01 12.93
CA ALA A 284 -2.11 6.61 12.91
C ALA A 284 -0.65 6.41 12.49
N GLN A 285 0.01 7.41 11.88
CA GLN A 285 1.43 7.32 11.54
C GLN A 285 2.36 7.43 12.75
N TRP A 286 1.92 8.04 13.86
CA TRP A 286 2.78 8.34 14.99
C TRP A 286 2.11 8.20 16.38
N ASP A 287 0.77 8.19 16.48
CA ASP A 287 0.01 8.21 17.73
C ASP A 287 -0.10 6.82 18.40
N TYR A 288 1.04 6.14 18.52
CA TYR A 288 1.16 4.87 19.22
C TYR A 288 2.47 4.81 20.01
N ASP A 289 2.47 4.01 21.08
CA ASP A 289 3.61 3.91 22.00
C ASP A 289 4.92 3.53 21.29
N ASP A 290 4.89 2.54 20.39
CA ASP A 290 6.09 2.03 19.72
C ASP A 290 6.80 3.11 18.89
N TYR A 291 6.07 4.04 18.25
CA TYR A 291 6.66 5.12 17.46
C TYR A 291 7.70 5.90 18.25
N PHE A 292 7.28 6.40 19.43
CA PHE A 292 8.15 7.19 20.29
C PHE A 292 9.27 6.35 20.91
N TYR A 293 9.00 5.07 21.17
CA TYR A 293 10.01 4.15 21.69
C TYR A 293 11.11 3.90 20.67
N GLU A 294 10.73 3.60 19.42
CA GLU A 294 11.64 3.35 18.30
C GLU A 294 12.50 4.58 18.00
N GLU A 295 11.92 5.78 17.92
CA GLU A 295 12.70 7.03 17.73
C GLU A 295 13.79 7.20 18.80
N VAL A 296 13.47 6.90 20.06
CA VAL A 296 14.45 7.00 21.15
C VAL A 296 15.45 5.86 21.13
N GLN A 297 15.03 4.64 20.82
CA GLN A 297 15.95 3.51 20.70
C GLN A 297 16.95 3.73 19.58
N ASP A 298 16.52 4.24 18.43
CA ASP A 298 17.41 4.56 17.32
C ASP A 298 18.44 5.61 17.73
N GLN A 299 18.03 6.65 18.45
CA GLN A 299 18.95 7.65 19.00
C GLN A 299 19.95 7.06 20.00
N ILE A 300 19.48 6.16 20.88
CA ILE A 300 20.34 5.44 21.82
C ILE A 300 21.36 4.58 21.05
N ASN A 301 20.90 3.83 20.05
CA ASN A 301 21.74 2.96 19.23
C ASN A 301 22.83 3.75 18.51
N VAL A 302 22.52 4.93 17.97
CA VAL A 302 23.51 5.82 17.34
C VAL A 302 24.59 6.26 18.35
N ILE A 303 24.23 6.48 19.61
CA ILE A 303 25.18 6.93 20.66
C ILE A 303 25.99 5.76 21.23
N VAL A 304 25.33 4.64 21.52
CA VAL A 304 25.91 3.50 22.25
C VAL A 304 26.62 2.53 21.31
N ASN A 305 26.13 2.39 20.07
CA ASN A 305 26.74 1.58 19.02
C ASN A 305 26.90 2.37 17.70
N PRO A 306 27.74 3.42 17.67
CA PRO A 306 27.90 4.29 16.51
C PRO A 306 28.46 3.57 15.27
N LEU A 307 29.03 2.36 15.43
CA LEU A 307 29.63 1.58 14.34
C LEU A 307 28.74 0.42 13.88
N GLY A 308 27.61 0.17 14.53
CA GLY A 308 26.68 -0.92 14.17
C GLY A 308 27.30 -2.31 14.21
N LEU A 309 28.36 -2.51 15.02
CA LEU A 309 29.11 -3.76 15.16
C LEU A 309 28.54 -4.64 16.27
#